data_AF-A0A1M5EZN3-F1
#
_entry.id   AF-A0A1M5EZN3-F1
#
_cell.length_a   1.000
_cell.length_b   1.000
_cell.length_c   1.000
_cell.angle_alpha   90.00
_cell.angle_beta   90.00
_cell.angle_gamma   90.00
#
_symmetry.space_group_name_H-M   'P 1'
#
loop_
_entity.id
_entity.type
_entity.pdbx_description
1 polymer ?
#
loop_
_entity_poly.entity_id
_entity_poly.type
_entity_poly.pdbx_seq_one_letter_code
_entity_poly.pdbx_strand_id
1 'polypeptide(L)'
;MKKHLTTFGLSEKAKLAYWQDIVNEHFVQLTCRVGVSHTLMDFNAELNCSRLHCIDLLEVIASGQSVTRPPKRFHEDDYLLLTLQQKGQMEITQDGRRTVLSPVRLVYTIVGDHILSI
;
A
#
# COMPACT_ATOMS: atom_id res chain seq x y z
N MET A 1 9.83 -17.38 -4.66
CA MET A 1 8.71 -17.50 -5.61
C MET A 1 8.24 -16.09 -5.95
N LYS A 2 7.94 -15.80 -7.22
CA LYS A 2 7.30 -14.53 -7.63
C LYS A 2 5.80 -14.77 -7.75
N LYS A 3 4.96 -13.89 -7.18
CA LYS A 3 3.49 -13.95 -7.29
C LYS A 3 3.03 -12.60 -7.86
N HIS A 4 2.12 -12.65 -8.82
CA HIS A 4 1.50 -11.49 -9.46
C HIS A 4 0.02 -11.50 -9.12
N LEU A 5 -0.47 -10.40 -8.56
CA LEU A 5 -1.85 -10.23 -8.14
C LEU A 5 -2.40 -8.96 -8.78
N THR A 6 -3.57 -9.04 -9.41
CA THR A 6 -4.15 -7.92 -10.15
C THR A 6 -5.67 -7.86 -9.96
N THR A 7 -6.22 -6.64 -9.90
CA THR A 7 -7.66 -6.40 -9.96
C THR A 7 -8.20 -6.34 -11.39
N PHE A 8 -7.32 -6.44 -12.39
CA PHE A 8 -7.69 -6.43 -13.80
C PHE A 8 -8.60 -7.64 -14.13
N GLY A 9 -9.70 -7.38 -14.83
CA GLY A 9 -10.69 -8.40 -15.19
C GLY A 9 -11.66 -8.79 -14.07
N LEU A 10 -11.51 -8.26 -12.85
CA LEU A 10 -12.49 -8.45 -11.79
C LEU A 10 -13.73 -7.58 -11.98
N SER A 11 -14.86 -8.05 -11.46
CA SER A 11 -16.07 -7.24 -11.38
C SER A 11 -15.88 -6.05 -10.44
N GLU A 12 -16.54 -4.92 -10.73
CA GLU A 12 -16.47 -3.69 -9.93
C GLU A 12 -16.65 -3.93 -8.43
N LYS A 13 -17.64 -4.76 -8.06
CA LYS A 13 -17.95 -5.08 -6.66
C LYS A 13 -16.83 -5.85 -5.95
N ALA A 14 -16.02 -6.61 -6.69
CA ALA A 14 -14.97 -7.45 -6.14
C ALA A 14 -13.62 -6.73 -6.03
N LYS A 15 -13.36 -5.73 -6.88
CA LYS A 15 -12.05 -5.08 -7.00
C LYS A 15 -11.49 -4.57 -5.67
N LEU A 16 -12.25 -3.74 -4.95
CA LEU A 16 -11.77 -3.13 -3.70
C LEU A 16 -11.62 -4.16 -2.58
N ALA A 17 -12.57 -5.09 -2.44
CA ALA A 17 -12.51 -6.13 -1.42
C ALA A 17 -11.30 -7.06 -1.64
N TYR A 18 -11.11 -7.51 -2.88
CA TYR A 18 -9.96 -8.32 -3.26
C TYR A 18 -8.64 -7.57 -3.04
N TRP A 19 -8.57 -6.29 -3.41
CA TRP A 19 -7.38 -5.48 -3.18
C TRP A 19 -7.08 -5.27 -1.70
N GLN A 20 -8.12 -5.05 -0.88
CA GLN A 20 -8.00 -4.93 0.56
C GLN A 20 -7.42 -6.21 1.19
N ASP A 21 -7.82 -7.38 0.71
CA ASP A 21 -7.28 -8.66 1.17
C ASP A 21 -5.80 -8.81 0.79
N ILE A 22 -5.43 -8.48 -0.46
CA ILE A 22 -4.02 -8.51 -0.92
C ILE A 22 -3.14 -7.61 -0.06
N VAL A 23 -3.60 -6.37 0.18
CA VAL A 23 -2.83 -5.41 0.97
C VAL A 23 -2.64 -5.91 2.40
N ASN A 24 -3.67 -6.50 3.01
CA ASN A 24 -3.56 -7.07 4.36
C ASN A 24 -2.73 -8.36 4.44
N GLU A 25 -2.62 -9.13 3.34
CA GLU A 25 -1.76 -10.32 3.27
C GLU A 25 -0.27 -9.94 3.21
N HIS A 26 0.06 -8.85 2.51
CA HIS A 26 1.45 -8.51 2.17
C HIS A 26 2.02 -7.31 2.94
N PHE A 27 1.16 -6.49 3.54
CA PHE A 27 1.53 -5.40 4.41
C PHE A 27 0.93 -5.62 5.80
N VAL A 28 1.20 -4.71 6.73
CA VAL A 28 0.43 -4.62 7.97
C VAL A 28 -1.06 -4.42 7.65
N GLN A 29 -1.93 -4.64 8.63
CA GLN A 29 -3.36 -4.35 8.45
C GLN A 29 -3.56 -2.87 8.07
N LEU A 30 -3.99 -2.64 6.84
CA LEU A 30 -4.27 -1.32 6.28
C LEU A 30 -5.74 -1.27 5.88
N THR A 31 -6.30 -0.06 5.81
CA THR A 31 -7.61 0.20 5.22
C THR A 31 -7.41 0.94 3.91
N CYS A 32 -7.87 0.35 2.81
CA CYS A 32 -7.80 0.92 1.48
C CYS A 32 -9.07 1.71 1.15
N ARG A 33 -8.91 2.86 0.50
CA ARG A 33 -10.00 3.65 -0.07
C ARG A 33 -9.62 4.09 -1.47
N VAL A 34 -10.56 3.97 -2.41
CA VAL A 34 -10.36 4.49 -3.77
C VAL A 34 -10.34 6.02 -3.72
N GLY A 35 -9.42 6.62 -4.48
CA GLY A 35 -9.26 8.07 -4.54
C GLY A 35 -10.50 8.74 -5.13
N VAL A 36 -10.77 9.96 -4.68
CA VAL A 36 -11.94 10.77 -5.08
C VAL A 36 -12.06 11.01 -6.59
N SER A 37 -10.96 10.91 -7.34
CA SER A 37 -10.92 11.07 -8.80
C SER A 37 -11.25 9.79 -9.58
N HIS A 38 -11.48 8.66 -8.91
CA HIS A 38 -11.70 7.36 -9.53
C HIS A 38 -13.03 6.76 -9.07
N THR A 39 -13.78 6.19 -10.01
CA THR A 39 -14.88 5.29 -9.66
C THR A 39 -14.33 3.91 -9.29
N LEU A 40 -15.11 3.09 -8.58
CA LEU A 40 -14.74 1.69 -8.32
C LEU A 40 -14.56 0.91 -9.64
N MET A 41 -15.30 1.30 -10.68
CA MET A 41 -15.20 0.70 -12.01
C MET A 41 -13.82 0.91 -12.63
N ASP A 42 -13.26 2.12 -12.47
CA ASP A 42 -11.98 2.53 -13.06
C ASP A 42 -10.75 2.12 -12.23
N PHE A 43 -10.96 1.69 -10.99
CA PHE A 43 -9.88 1.28 -10.11
C PHE A 43 -9.16 0.05 -10.66
N ASN A 44 -7.85 0.16 -10.89
CA ASN A 44 -7.00 -0.98 -11.23
C ASN A 44 -5.76 -0.94 -10.34
N ALA A 45 -5.35 -2.10 -9.87
CA ALA A 45 -4.20 -2.25 -8.99
C ALA A 45 -3.53 -3.60 -9.21
N GLU A 46 -2.21 -3.59 -9.13
CA GLU A 46 -1.34 -4.74 -9.32
C GLU A 46 -0.28 -4.76 -8.23
N LEU A 47 0.01 -5.97 -7.74
CA LEU A 47 1.07 -6.26 -6.80
C LEU A 47 1.94 -7.38 -7.36
N ASN A 48 3.21 -7.06 -7.63
CA ASN A 48 4.24 -8.07 -7.84
C ASN A 48 4.97 -8.26 -6.52
N CYS A 49 4.95 -9.48 -5.98
CA CYS A 49 5.67 -9.80 -4.76
C CYS A 49 6.70 -10.90 -4.99
N SER A 50 7.84 -10.72 -4.34
CA SER A 50 8.91 -11.69 -4.28
C SER A 50 9.65 -11.55 -2.96
N ARG A 51 10.43 -12.57 -2.60
CA ARG A 51 11.19 -12.57 -1.35
C ARG A 51 12.67 -12.79 -1.64
N LEU A 52 13.50 -11.93 -1.06
CA LEU A 52 14.94 -12.03 -1.05
C LEU A 52 15.41 -12.27 0.39
N HIS A 53 15.60 -13.55 0.74
CA HIS A 53 15.98 -13.96 2.09
C HIS A 53 14.96 -13.50 3.16
N CYS A 54 15.31 -12.51 3.99
CA CYS A 54 14.42 -11.91 5.00
C CYS A 54 13.70 -10.64 4.52
N ILE A 55 13.89 -10.23 3.26
CA ILE A 55 13.31 -9.00 2.71
C ILE A 55 12.19 -9.36 1.73
N ASP A 56 11.00 -8.84 1.98
CA ASP A 56 9.91 -8.87 1.02
C ASP A 56 10.04 -7.68 0.04
N LEU A 57 10.04 -8.00 -1.24
CA LEU A 57 10.12 -7.05 -2.34
C LEU A 57 8.74 -6.95 -2.98
N LEU A 58 8.11 -5.80 -2.80
CA LEU A 58 6.77 -5.50 -3.29
C LEU A 58 6.85 -4.35 -4.31
N GLU A 59 6.31 -4.58 -5.49
CA GLU A 59 6.07 -3.54 -6.49
C GLU A 59 4.56 -3.35 -6.63
N VAL A 60 4.12 -2.11 -6.41
CA VAL A 60 2.71 -1.73 -6.44
C VAL A 60 2.47 -0.76 -7.59
N ILE A 61 1.52 -1.10 -8.46
CA ILE A 61 1.04 -0.23 -9.53
C ILE A 61 -0.46 -0.08 -9.31
N ALA A 62 -0.94 1.11 -8.98
CA ALA A 62 -2.35 1.31 -8.68
C ALA A 62 -2.87 2.67 -9.15
N SER A 63 -4.16 2.73 -9.46
CA SER A 63 -4.93 3.97 -9.54
C SER A 63 -4.86 4.74 -8.22
N GLY A 64 -5.19 6.04 -8.25
CA GLY A 64 -5.20 6.87 -7.05
C GLY A 64 -6.04 6.24 -5.94
N GLN A 65 -5.43 6.07 -4.78
CA GLN A 65 -6.02 5.47 -3.58
C GLN A 65 -5.39 6.10 -2.35
N SER A 66 -6.04 5.92 -1.21
CA SER A 66 -5.41 6.13 0.09
C SER A 66 -5.39 4.84 0.88
N VAL A 67 -4.33 4.65 1.65
CA VAL A 67 -4.24 3.57 2.63
C VAL A 67 -3.96 4.15 4.00
N THR A 68 -4.71 3.69 4.99
CA THR A 68 -4.54 4.13 6.37
C THR A 68 -4.34 2.92 7.27
N ARG A 69 -3.29 2.95 8.08
CA ARG A 69 -3.09 2.01 9.16
C ARG A 69 -3.90 2.46 10.37
N PRO A 70 -4.94 1.73 10.80
CA PRO A 70 -5.65 2.08 12.02
C PRO A 70 -4.73 1.89 13.25
N PRO A 71 -5.00 2.61 14.36
CA PRO A 71 -4.32 2.37 15.63
C PRO A 71 -4.43 0.90 16.03
N LYS A 72 -3.32 0.31 16.46
CA LYS A 72 -3.27 -1.11 16.86
C LYS A 72 -3.96 -1.36 18.19
N ARG A 73 -4.46 -2.60 18.37
CA ARG A 73 -4.91 -3.14 19.67
C ARG A 73 -3.85 -3.99 20.37
N PHE A 74 -2.84 -4.50 19.66
CA PHE A 74 -1.78 -5.38 20.17
C PHE A 74 -0.44 -5.08 19.49
N HIS A 75 0.67 -5.32 20.19
CA HIS A 75 2.02 -5.23 19.63
C HIS A 75 2.24 -6.32 18.56
N GLU A 76 2.79 -5.95 17.41
CA GLU A 76 3.39 -6.92 16.47
C GLU A 76 4.86 -6.53 16.26
N ASP A 77 5.60 -7.36 15.53
CA ASP A 77 6.99 -7.11 15.18
C ASP A 77 7.19 -5.75 14.49
N ASP A 78 8.31 -5.09 14.78
CA ASP A 78 8.72 -3.87 14.11
C ASP A 78 9.30 -4.21 12.74
N TYR A 79 8.76 -3.60 11.69
CA TYR A 79 9.28 -3.75 10.33
C TYR A 79 9.70 -2.38 9.77
N LEU A 80 10.79 -2.38 8.99
CA LEU A 80 11.20 -1.25 8.18
C LEU A 80 10.51 -1.32 6.82
N LEU A 81 9.61 -0.39 6.54
CA LEU A 81 9.05 -0.21 5.20
C LEU A 81 9.93 0.78 4.42
N LEU A 82 10.48 0.32 3.31
CA LEU A 82 11.25 1.14 2.38
C LEU A 82 10.44 1.32 1.10
N THR A 83 10.08 2.57 0.78
CA THR A 83 9.29 2.87 -0.42
C THR A 83 10.08 3.77 -1.37
N LEU A 84 10.16 3.35 -2.63
CA LEU A 84 10.70 4.13 -3.74
C LEU A 84 9.56 4.48 -4.70
N GLN A 85 9.24 5.77 -4.84
CA GLN A 85 8.23 6.19 -5.80
C GLN A 85 8.83 6.21 -7.20
N GLN A 86 8.30 5.41 -8.12
CA GLN A 86 8.79 5.38 -9.50
C GLN A 86 8.00 6.31 -10.43
N LYS A 87 6.69 6.47 -10.23
CA LYS A 87 5.78 7.29 -11.03
C LYS A 87 4.66 7.88 -10.18
N GLY A 88 4.10 9.03 -10.56
CA GLY A 88 3.04 9.67 -9.78
C GLY A 88 3.55 10.32 -8.49
N GLN A 89 2.63 10.73 -7.63
CA GLN A 89 2.92 11.35 -6.34
C GLN A 89 2.24 10.55 -5.23
N MET A 90 2.91 10.47 -4.09
CA MET A 90 2.43 9.79 -2.90
C MET A 90 2.62 10.71 -1.70
N GLU A 91 1.63 10.75 -0.83
CA GLU A 91 1.65 11.59 0.36
C GLU A 91 1.66 10.73 1.60
N ILE A 92 2.72 10.85 2.40
CA ILE A 92 2.81 10.11 3.65
C ILE A 92 2.56 11.06 4.80
N THR A 93 1.61 10.69 5.65
CA THR A 93 1.36 11.36 6.94
C THR A 93 1.61 10.38 8.09
N GLN A 94 2.47 10.78 9.02
CA GLN A 94 2.79 10.04 10.23
C GLN A 94 3.01 11.01 11.40
N ASP A 95 2.33 10.77 12.52
CA ASP A 95 2.36 11.65 13.70
C ASP A 95 2.08 13.11 13.37
N GLY A 96 1.13 13.36 12.47
CA GLY A 96 0.78 14.69 11.97
C GLY A 96 1.83 15.34 11.06
N ARG A 97 2.99 14.70 10.85
CA ARG A 97 4.01 15.15 9.89
C ARG A 97 3.67 14.61 8.51
N ARG A 98 3.68 15.49 7.51
CA ARG A 98 3.34 15.17 6.12
C ARG A 98 4.57 15.31 5.23
N THR A 99 4.77 14.38 4.31
CA THR A 99 5.78 14.45 3.26
C THR A 99 5.19 13.99 1.93
N VAL A 100 5.68 14.56 0.83
CA VAL A 100 5.27 14.17 -0.52
C VAL A 100 6.46 13.53 -1.24
N LEU A 101 6.28 12.28 -1.65
CA LEU A 101 7.21 11.57 -2.51
C LEU A 101 6.84 11.80 -3.97
N SER A 102 7.78 12.41 -4.69
CA SER A 102 7.81 12.47 -6.14
C SER A 102 8.63 11.31 -6.70
N PRO A 103 8.58 11.04 -8.02
CA PRO A 103 9.41 10.01 -8.64
C PRO A 103 10.89 10.13 -8.26
N VAL A 104 11.56 8.97 -8.13
CA VAL A 104 12.98 8.81 -7.75
C VAL A 104 13.28 9.20 -6.30
N ARG A 105 12.27 9.55 -5.49
CA ARG A 105 12.44 9.73 -4.05
C ARG A 105 12.20 8.43 -3.28
N LEU A 106 13.03 8.25 -2.27
CA LEU A 106 12.96 7.16 -1.31
C LEU A 106 12.57 7.69 0.06
N VAL A 107 11.76 6.91 0.77
CA VAL A 107 11.40 7.13 2.17
C VAL A 107 11.50 5.81 2.90
N TYR A 108 11.90 5.87 4.16
CA TYR A 108 11.77 4.75 5.07
C TYR A 108 10.82 5.13 6.20
N THR A 109 10.05 4.15 6.63
CA THR A 109 9.15 4.26 7.76
C THR A 109 9.39 3.07 8.68
N ILE A 110 9.58 3.35 9.97
CA ILE A 110 9.54 2.32 11.00
C ILE A 110 8.08 2.14 11.37
N VAL A 111 7.52 0.98 11.01
CA VAL A 111 6.11 0.68 11.20
C VAL A 111 5.92 0.08 12.60
N GLY A 112 6.00 0.94 13.62
CA GLY A 112 5.77 0.62 15.04
C GLY A 112 4.31 0.82 15.46
N ASP A 113 4.03 1.60 16.52
CA ASP A 113 2.66 1.87 17.00
C ASP A 113 1.93 3.04 16.30
N HIS A 114 2.59 3.70 15.35
CA HIS A 114 2.10 4.93 14.74
C HIS A 114 1.09 4.69 13.60
N ILE A 115 0.17 5.65 13.43
CA ILE A 115 -0.74 5.71 12.28
C ILE A 115 0.08 6.15 11.07
N LEU A 116 -0.02 5.36 9.99
CA LEU A 116 0.55 5.66 8.70
C LEU A 116 -0.59 5.87 7.71
N SER A 117 -0.67 7.05 7.10
CA SER A 117 -1.54 7.30 5.95
C SER A 117 -0.68 7.55 4.72
N ILE A 118 -0.98 6.87 3.62
CA ILE A 118 -0.32 6.98 2.31
C ILE A 118 -1.36 7.32 1.24
#